data_AF-A0A1G6C713-F1
#
_entry.id   AF-A0A1G6C713-F1
#
_cell.length_a   1.000
_cell.length_b   1.000
_cell.length_c   1.000
_cell.angle_alpha   90.00
_cell.angle_beta   90.00
_cell.angle_gamma   90.00
#
_symmetry.space_group_name_H-M   'P 1'
#
loop_
_entity.id
_entity.type
_entity.pdbx_description
1 polymer ?
#
loop_
_entity_poly.entity_id
_entity_poly.type
_entity_poly.pdbx_seq_one_letter_code
_entity_poly.pdbx_strand_id
1 'polypeptide(L)'
;MALFGRNYDDELDNNYVPLEEFAPTISRQEVVKRKKLSDLISPIRDIPTALRGRRDQIESDLSSFSSDQDESFDELEEMLSDVVDDTKGHIDDVATLNGTIEKVREALSSIKETTDNLPELPDNSELSDEIEIPQINLPKLSAEYMPDSELVAQIRSYSSFSHILKKSVEYTLSSLDQYHKQVQSLSKKKEMLEALASEADLLALNTTIDATHMNEENRAFSTKVAAEVGDLSRKIHDISAALDAELGALENGFRTVRSSVNTIESAHRDASRYADMYSSASNEYYRQSTNYTNILIQSLSRLNQDFRETLDKQDAIQADYLKALEVFRSDIMTSAREILYKGSRIGSVLDGCIRGSASLKEEMTETLENIDELKSLLSDVRKTDAIRKSKYSSALLKAFDQDIVWLHNKIESVMEAAENES
;
A
#
# COMPACT_ATOMS: atom_id res chain seq x y z
N MET A 1 61.13 -38.57 -77.06
CA MET A 1 61.64 -38.09 -78.37
C MET A 1 62.90 -37.30 -78.08
N ALA A 2 64.10 -37.89 -78.09
CA ALA A 2 64.85 -38.39 -79.25
C ALA A 2 65.37 -37.23 -80.14
N LEU A 3 66.67 -36.89 -80.02
CA LEU A 3 67.74 -37.12 -81.04
C LEU A 3 67.86 -35.91 -82.00
N PHE A 4 69.00 -35.34 -82.41
CA PHE A 4 70.40 -35.75 -82.70
C PHE A 4 71.32 -34.50 -82.50
N GLY A 5 72.62 -34.55 -82.17
CA GLY A 5 73.77 -35.13 -82.91
C GLY A 5 74.10 -34.29 -84.17
N ARG A 6 75.31 -33.84 -84.51
CA ARG A 6 76.70 -34.33 -84.31
C ARG A 6 77.73 -33.25 -84.77
N ASN A 7 78.91 -33.30 -84.14
CA ASN A 7 80.31 -33.15 -84.60
C ASN A 7 80.63 -32.85 -86.07
N TYR A 8 81.70 -32.07 -86.31
CA TYR A 8 82.96 -32.53 -86.91
C TYR A 8 84.14 -31.61 -86.56
N ASP A 9 85.21 -32.23 -86.03
CA ASP A 9 86.60 -31.76 -86.09
C ASP A 9 87.14 -31.92 -87.51
N ASP A 10 88.12 -31.11 -87.92
CA ASP A 10 89.26 -31.58 -88.72
C ASP A 10 90.41 -30.56 -88.70
N GLU A 11 91.53 -30.98 -88.10
CA GLU A 11 92.86 -30.42 -88.27
C GLU A 11 93.39 -30.74 -89.68
N LEU A 12 94.05 -29.78 -90.34
CA LEU A 12 95.04 -30.08 -91.37
C LEU A 12 96.22 -29.11 -91.29
N ASP A 13 97.32 -29.69 -90.78
CA ASP A 13 98.71 -29.27 -90.83
C ASP A 13 99.20 -29.19 -92.28
N ASN A 14 99.96 -28.14 -92.65
CA ASN A 14 101.20 -28.24 -93.45
C ASN A 14 101.80 -26.89 -93.93
N ASN A 15 103.05 -26.69 -93.50
CA ASN A 15 104.23 -26.27 -94.27
C ASN A 15 104.34 -24.89 -94.94
N TYR A 16 105.21 -24.08 -94.33
CA TYR A 16 106.39 -23.43 -94.92
C TYR A 16 106.32 -22.92 -96.37
N VAL A 17 106.26 -21.59 -96.51
CA VAL A 17 107.18 -20.82 -97.38
C VAL A 17 107.50 -19.48 -96.71
N PRO A 18 108.78 -19.11 -96.51
CA PRO A 18 109.16 -17.75 -96.13
C PRO A 18 109.16 -16.88 -97.38
N LEU A 19 108.19 -15.96 -97.49
CA LEU A 19 108.26 -14.85 -98.42
C LEU A 19 108.30 -13.57 -97.59
N GLU A 20 109.53 -13.15 -97.28
CA GLU A 20 109.85 -11.72 -97.28
C GLU A 20 109.28 -11.13 -98.57
N GLU A 21 108.22 -10.33 -98.46
CA GLU A 21 107.95 -9.17 -99.32
C GLU A 21 106.57 -8.58 -98.94
N PHE A 22 106.58 -7.31 -98.53
CA PHE A 22 105.42 -6.45 -98.29
C PHE A 22 104.52 -6.77 -97.09
N ALA A 23 105.09 -6.72 -95.88
CA ALA A 23 104.40 -5.97 -94.84
C ALA A 23 104.39 -4.50 -95.32
N PRO A 24 103.25 -3.83 -95.54
CA PRO A 24 103.26 -2.40 -95.41
C PRO A 24 103.69 -2.17 -93.98
N THR A 25 104.92 -1.66 -93.81
CA THR A 25 105.30 -1.01 -92.57
C THR A 25 104.30 0.12 -92.38
N ILE A 26 103.19 -0.18 -91.72
CA ILE A 26 102.26 0.82 -91.23
C ILE A 26 103.13 1.67 -90.33
N SER A 27 103.49 2.86 -90.81
CA SER A 27 104.57 3.62 -90.18
C SER A 27 104.22 3.87 -88.71
N ARG A 28 105.19 4.16 -87.85
CA ARG A 28 104.90 4.55 -86.46
C ARG A 28 103.93 5.75 -86.38
N GLN A 29 103.84 6.55 -87.46
CA GLN A 29 102.83 7.61 -87.61
C GLN A 29 101.43 7.07 -87.92
N GLU A 30 101.29 5.90 -88.53
CA GLU A 30 100.05 5.31 -89.03
C GLU A 30 99.36 4.43 -87.97
N VAL A 31 100.12 3.75 -87.10
CA VAL A 31 99.58 3.17 -85.84
C VAL A 31 99.17 4.27 -84.85
N VAL A 32 99.92 5.37 -84.78
CA VAL A 32 99.54 6.56 -83.99
C VAL A 32 98.33 7.27 -84.61
N LYS A 33 98.19 7.29 -85.95
CA LYS A 33 96.98 7.78 -86.63
C LYS A 33 95.78 6.88 -86.35
N ARG A 34 95.89 5.55 -86.47
CA ARG A 34 94.80 4.61 -86.15
C ARG A 34 94.43 4.63 -84.66
N LYS A 35 95.39 4.78 -83.73
CA LYS A 35 95.10 4.95 -82.30
C LYS A 35 94.46 6.31 -81.98
N LYS A 36 94.94 7.40 -82.59
CA LYS A 36 94.28 8.72 -82.51
C LYS A 36 92.88 8.69 -83.12
N LEU A 37 92.69 7.97 -84.23
CA LEU A 37 91.39 7.79 -84.89
C LEU A 37 90.44 6.98 -83.98
N SER A 38 90.90 5.87 -83.37
CA SER A 38 90.14 5.11 -82.38
C SER A 38 89.79 5.93 -81.14
N ASP A 39 90.71 6.75 -80.63
CA ASP A 39 90.45 7.65 -79.49
C ASP A 39 89.51 8.81 -79.89
N LEU A 40 89.54 9.27 -81.14
CA LEU A 40 88.61 10.26 -81.72
C LEU A 40 87.22 9.66 -81.99
N ILE A 41 87.15 8.36 -82.25
CA ILE A 41 85.92 7.64 -82.63
C ILE A 41 85.26 6.95 -81.43
N SER A 42 85.99 6.61 -80.35
CA SER A 42 85.42 6.01 -79.12
C SER A 42 84.20 6.79 -78.60
N PRO A 43 84.22 8.14 -78.54
CA PRO A 43 83.04 8.91 -78.10
C PRO A 43 81.82 8.71 -79.00
N ILE A 44 82.02 8.42 -80.30
CA ILE A 44 80.95 8.11 -81.26
C ILE A 44 80.45 6.67 -81.05
N ARG A 45 81.36 5.72 -80.78
CA ARG A 45 81.01 4.32 -80.50
C ARG A 45 80.27 4.15 -79.17
N ASP A 46 80.52 5.00 -78.19
CA ASP A 46 79.89 4.95 -76.86
C ASP A 46 78.50 5.63 -76.81
N ILE A 47 78.08 6.33 -77.88
CA ILE A 47 76.77 7.00 -77.97
C ILE A 47 75.60 6.03 -77.68
N PRO A 48 75.51 4.83 -78.29
CA PRO A 48 74.41 3.90 -78.01
C PRO A 48 74.37 3.44 -76.55
N THR A 49 75.52 3.23 -75.91
CA THR A 49 75.62 2.84 -74.50
C THR A 49 75.17 3.98 -73.57
N ALA A 50 75.57 5.21 -73.87
CA ALA A 50 75.13 6.40 -73.15
C ALA A 50 73.63 6.67 -73.34
N LEU A 51 73.10 6.45 -74.56
CA LEU A 51 71.66 6.53 -74.84
C LEU A 51 70.88 5.43 -74.12
N ARG A 52 71.42 4.20 -74.00
CA ARG A 52 70.82 3.12 -73.21
C ARG A 52 70.75 3.49 -71.72
N GLY A 53 71.84 4.01 -71.13
CA GLY A 53 71.82 4.49 -69.75
C GLY A 53 70.81 5.63 -69.54
N ARG A 54 70.63 6.51 -70.53
CA ARG A 54 69.61 7.57 -70.48
C ARG A 54 68.18 7.03 -70.63
N ARG A 55 67.98 5.96 -71.42
CA ARG A 55 66.71 5.22 -71.54
C ARG A 55 66.34 4.53 -70.24
N ASP A 56 67.30 3.90 -69.55
CA ASP A 56 67.06 3.28 -68.25
C ASP A 56 66.76 4.34 -67.16
N GLN A 57 67.40 5.51 -67.22
CA GLN A 57 67.03 6.65 -66.37
C GLN A 57 65.60 7.14 -66.66
N ILE A 58 65.21 7.26 -67.94
CA ILE A 58 63.84 7.62 -68.33
C ILE A 58 62.84 6.57 -67.82
N GLU A 59 63.16 5.27 -67.90
CA GLU A 59 62.33 4.19 -67.36
C GLU A 59 62.17 4.32 -65.83
N SER A 60 63.26 4.61 -65.13
CA SER A 60 63.26 4.86 -63.69
C SER A 60 62.42 6.08 -63.32
N ASP A 61 62.61 7.21 -64.00
CA ASP A 61 61.85 8.45 -63.76
C ASP A 61 60.36 8.24 -64.03
N LEU A 62 60.01 7.48 -65.08
CA LEU A 62 58.63 7.15 -65.42
C LEU A 62 57.98 6.23 -64.38
N SER A 63 58.75 5.31 -63.81
CA SER A 63 58.30 4.45 -62.71
C SER A 63 58.07 5.23 -61.41
N SER A 64 58.96 6.18 -61.09
CA SER A 64 58.81 7.09 -59.95
C SER A 64 57.58 7.97 -60.10
N PHE A 65 57.40 8.60 -61.27
CA PHE A 65 56.22 9.42 -61.55
C PHE A 65 54.92 8.60 -61.46
N SER A 66 54.94 7.34 -61.92
CA SER A 66 53.78 6.45 -61.76
C SER A 66 53.46 6.19 -60.29
N SER A 67 54.49 5.98 -59.47
CA SER A 67 54.36 5.72 -58.03
C SER A 67 53.78 6.94 -57.30
N ASP A 68 54.34 8.13 -57.54
CA ASP A 68 53.88 9.37 -56.90
C ASP A 68 52.42 9.68 -57.25
N GLN A 69 52.02 9.40 -58.50
CA GLN A 69 50.65 9.58 -58.94
C GLN A 69 49.69 8.54 -58.33
N ASP A 70 50.13 7.29 -58.14
CA ASP A 70 49.32 6.27 -57.49
C ASP A 70 49.14 6.58 -55.99
N GLU A 71 50.17 7.08 -55.31
CA GLU A 71 50.10 7.60 -53.93
C GLU A 71 49.10 8.76 -53.82
N SER A 72 49.13 9.70 -54.77
CA SER A 72 48.15 10.80 -54.83
C SER A 72 46.71 10.31 -55.00
N PHE A 73 46.48 9.21 -55.75
CA PHE A 73 45.15 8.59 -55.87
C PHE A 73 44.71 7.91 -54.58
N ASP A 74 45.64 7.28 -53.86
CA ASP A 74 45.35 6.64 -52.56
C ASP A 74 45.01 7.69 -51.49
N GLU A 75 45.74 8.80 -51.43
CA GLU A 75 45.43 9.94 -50.54
C GLU A 75 44.04 10.55 -50.83
N LEU A 76 43.69 10.71 -52.12
CA LEU A 76 42.37 11.20 -52.52
C LEU A 76 41.25 10.22 -52.14
N GLU A 77 41.50 8.91 -52.25
CA GLU A 77 40.53 7.88 -51.87
C GLU A 77 40.31 7.82 -50.35
N GLU A 78 41.37 7.99 -49.56
CA GLU A 78 41.31 8.10 -48.10
C GLU A 78 40.51 9.34 -47.67
N MET A 79 40.85 10.51 -48.21
CA MET A 79 40.11 11.75 -47.93
C MET A 79 38.62 11.64 -48.29
N LEU A 80 38.28 11.02 -49.43
CA LEU A 80 36.88 10.79 -49.80
C LEU A 80 36.19 9.82 -48.84
N SER A 81 36.90 8.81 -48.34
CA SER A 81 36.35 7.87 -47.36
C SER A 81 36.04 8.56 -46.03
N ASP A 82 36.94 9.41 -45.53
CA ASP A 82 36.74 10.18 -44.32
C ASP A 82 35.53 11.12 -44.44
N VAL A 83 35.40 11.82 -45.58
CA VAL A 83 34.25 12.68 -45.86
C VAL A 83 32.93 11.91 -45.88
N VAL A 84 32.91 10.68 -46.42
CA VAL A 84 31.73 9.81 -46.41
C VAL A 84 31.34 9.42 -44.98
N ASP A 85 32.30 9.03 -44.16
CA ASP A 85 32.03 8.59 -42.79
C ASP A 85 31.57 9.76 -41.91
N ASP A 86 32.18 10.93 -42.04
CA ASP A 86 31.75 12.16 -41.37
C ASP A 86 30.33 12.57 -41.80
N THR A 87 30.03 12.52 -43.10
CA THR A 87 28.70 12.86 -43.63
C THR A 87 27.63 11.90 -43.11
N LYS A 88 27.93 10.59 -43.00
CA LYS A 88 27.03 9.61 -42.37
C LYS A 88 26.79 9.92 -40.89
N GLY A 89 27.84 10.26 -40.14
CA GLY A 89 27.73 10.67 -38.75
C GLY A 89 26.79 11.86 -38.58
N HIS A 90 26.98 12.90 -39.40
CA HIS A 90 26.12 14.07 -39.37
C HIS A 90 24.66 13.78 -39.77
N ILE A 91 24.40 12.88 -40.72
CA ILE A 91 23.04 12.43 -41.06
C ILE A 91 22.33 11.79 -39.86
N ASP A 92 23.05 10.99 -39.07
CA ASP A 92 22.51 10.37 -37.85
C ASP A 92 22.28 11.41 -36.74
N ASP A 93 23.20 12.36 -36.57
CA ASP A 93 23.04 13.49 -35.64
C ASP A 93 21.78 14.33 -35.97
N VAL A 94 21.54 14.62 -37.25
CA VAL A 94 20.34 15.33 -37.70
C VAL A 94 19.07 14.51 -37.44
N ALA A 95 19.12 13.18 -37.62
CA ALA A 95 17.99 12.29 -37.35
C ALA A 95 17.67 12.22 -35.85
N THR A 96 18.68 12.11 -34.98
CA THR A 96 18.49 12.10 -33.53
C THR A 96 17.96 13.45 -33.03
N LEU A 97 18.49 14.57 -33.53
CA LEU A 97 17.99 15.91 -33.23
C LEU A 97 16.50 16.03 -33.60
N ASN A 98 16.11 15.63 -34.81
CA ASN A 98 14.71 15.66 -35.25
C ASN A 98 13.81 14.82 -34.31
N GLY A 99 14.24 13.61 -33.95
CA GLY A 99 13.52 12.76 -33.01
C GLY A 99 13.35 13.37 -31.61
N THR A 100 14.34 14.13 -31.12
CA THR A 100 14.20 14.84 -29.83
C THR A 100 13.23 16.02 -29.91
N ILE A 101 13.21 16.75 -31.04
CA ILE A 101 12.31 17.89 -31.25
C ILE A 101 10.85 17.41 -31.33
N GLU A 102 10.58 16.29 -31.99
CA GLU A 102 9.23 15.70 -32.06
C GLU A 102 8.73 15.27 -30.67
N LYS A 103 9.59 14.65 -29.85
CA LYS A 103 9.24 14.29 -28.46
C LYS A 103 8.91 15.52 -27.60
N VAL A 104 9.63 16.63 -27.78
CA VAL A 104 9.32 17.89 -27.08
C VAL A 104 7.95 18.43 -27.51
N ARG A 105 7.63 18.33 -28.80
CA ARG A 105 6.33 18.73 -29.35
C ARG A 105 5.18 17.89 -28.81
N GLU A 106 5.33 16.57 -28.79
CA GLU A 106 4.35 15.64 -28.22
C GLU A 106 4.13 15.92 -26.73
N ALA A 107 5.20 16.09 -25.95
CA ALA A 107 5.10 16.43 -24.53
C ALA A 107 4.32 17.73 -24.28
N LEU A 108 4.55 18.77 -25.10
CA LEU A 108 3.77 20.02 -25.04
C LEU A 108 2.28 19.79 -25.35
N SER A 109 1.95 18.90 -26.29
CA SER A 109 0.58 18.54 -26.61
C SER A 109 -0.09 17.78 -25.45
N SER A 110 0.59 16.81 -24.86
CA SER A 110 0.08 16.05 -23.70
C SER A 110 -0.14 16.94 -22.48
N ILE A 111 0.77 17.89 -22.22
CA ILE A 111 0.60 18.89 -21.14
C ILE A 111 -0.66 19.72 -21.38
N LYS A 112 -0.91 20.15 -22.63
CA LYS A 112 -2.12 20.90 -22.99
C LYS A 112 -3.39 20.10 -22.71
N GLU A 113 -3.47 18.88 -23.23
CA GLU A 113 -4.63 18.00 -23.06
C GLU A 113 -4.92 17.67 -21.59
N THR A 114 -3.87 17.40 -20.81
CA THR A 114 -4.00 17.10 -19.37
C THR A 114 -4.46 18.33 -18.58
N THR A 115 -4.05 19.52 -19.00
CA THR A 115 -4.43 20.80 -18.36
C THR A 115 -5.87 21.18 -18.69
N ASP A 116 -6.31 20.99 -19.94
CA ASP A 116 -7.67 21.30 -20.39
C ASP A 116 -8.71 20.35 -19.75
N ASN A 117 -8.31 19.12 -19.44
CA ASN A 117 -9.17 18.09 -18.83
C ASN A 117 -9.00 17.95 -17.31
N LEU A 118 -8.44 18.94 -16.62
CA LEU A 118 -8.26 18.87 -15.17
C LEU A 118 -9.64 18.85 -14.48
N PRO A 119 -9.97 17.83 -13.69
CA PRO A 119 -11.30 17.70 -13.07
C PRO A 119 -11.61 18.86 -12.13
N GLU A 120 -12.91 19.16 -11.99
CA GLU A 120 -13.39 20.10 -10.98
C GLU A 120 -13.22 19.52 -9.58
N LEU A 121 -13.07 20.42 -8.60
CA LEU A 121 -12.96 20.02 -7.20
C LEU A 121 -14.33 19.53 -6.73
N PRO A 122 -14.41 18.38 -6.03
CA PRO A 122 -15.66 17.92 -5.45
C PRO A 122 -16.17 18.95 -4.43
N ASP A 123 -17.50 19.08 -4.34
CA ASP A 123 -18.12 19.98 -3.38
C ASP A 123 -18.05 19.38 -1.97
N ASN A 124 -18.03 20.22 -0.94
CA ASN A 124 -17.92 19.79 0.47
C ASN A 124 -19.01 18.79 0.86
N SER A 125 -20.20 18.93 0.26
CA SER A 125 -21.37 18.08 0.50
C SER A 125 -21.22 16.65 -0.01
N GLU A 126 -20.38 16.40 -1.01
CA GLU A 126 -20.13 15.05 -1.55
C GLU A 126 -19.13 14.25 -0.69
N LEU A 127 -18.39 14.94 0.18
CA LEU A 127 -17.39 14.35 1.08
C LEU A 127 -17.93 14.15 2.51
N SER A 128 -19.03 14.81 2.86
CA SER A 128 -19.68 14.70 4.16
C SER A 128 -20.78 13.63 4.12
N ASP A 129 -20.56 12.49 4.78
CA ASP A 129 -21.67 11.59 5.11
C ASP A 129 -22.58 12.28 6.15
N GLU A 130 -23.89 12.29 5.90
CA GLU A 130 -24.87 12.89 6.80
C GLU A 130 -25.02 12.00 8.05
N ILE A 131 -24.15 12.19 9.05
CA ILE A 131 -24.17 11.43 10.29
C ILE A 131 -25.22 12.04 11.24
N GLU A 132 -26.39 11.42 11.30
CA GLU A 132 -27.45 11.82 12.23
C GLU A 132 -27.08 11.44 13.67
N ILE A 133 -26.87 12.44 14.54
CA ILE A 133 -26.57 12.21 15.96
C ILE A 133 -27.87 11.79 16.67
N PRO A 134 -27.95 10.57 17.26
CA PRO A 134 -29.17 10.11 17.91
C PRO A 134 -29.54 11.00 19.11
N GLN A 135 -30.78 11.49 19.13
CA GLN A 135 -31.30 12.21 20.29
C GLN A 135 -31.68 11.24 21.41
N ILE A 136 -30.85 11.18 22.44
CA ILE A 136 -31.13 10.38 23.64
C ILE A 136 -32.16 11.12 24.50
N ASN A 137 -33.35 10.53 24.66
CA ASN A 137 -34.40 11.05 25.54
C ASN A 137 -34.12 10.68 27.01
N LEU A 138 -33.26 11.48 27.65
CA LEU A 138 -32.85 11.31 29.05
C LEU A 138 -34.04 11.23 30.04
N PRO A 139 -35.11 12.03 29.89
CA PRO A 139 -36.29 11.92 30.75
C PRO A 139 -36.99 10.56 30.69
N LYS A 140 -37.14 9.97 29.50
CA LYS A 140 -37.75 8.63 29.34
C LYS A 140 -36.90 7.54 30.00
N LEU A 141 -35.57 7.60 29.81
CA LEU A 141 -34.65 6.66 30.43
C LEU A 141 -34.69 6.77 31.96
N SER A 142 -34.81 7.99 32.52
CA SER A 142 -34.97 8.17 33.96
C SER A 142 -36.25 7.54 34.51
N ALA A 143 -37.36 7.65 33.77
CA ALA A 143 -38.64 7.10 34.18
C ALA A 143 -38.67 5.55 34.15
N GLU A 144 -37.99 4.92 33.20
CA GLU A 144 -37.94 3.46 33.06
C GLU A 144 -37.12 2.77 34.17
N TYR A 145 -36.09 3.44 34.68
CA TYR A 145 -35.17 2.87 35.67
C TYR A 145 -35.50 3.27 37.13
N MET A 146 -36.45 4.18 37.34
CA MET A 146 -36.94 4.48 38.68
C MET A 146 -37.86 3.36 39.21
N PRO A 147 -37.73 2.96 40.48
CA PRO A 147 -38.65 2.00 41.07
C PRO A 147 -40.08 2.54 41.11
N ASP A 148 -41.05 1.64 41.08
CA ASP A 148 -42.48 1.97 41.08
C ASP A 148 -42.90 2.67 42.38
N SER A 149 -43.40 3.90 42.24
CA SER A 149 -43.88 4.73 43.35
C SER A 149 -45.03 4.09 44.13
N GLU A 150 -45.81 3.22 43.47
CA GLU A 150 -46.94 2.53 44.08
C GLU A 150 -46.46 1.49 45.11
N LEU A 151 -45.36 0.81 44.79
CA LEU A 151 -44.73 -0.18 45.67
C LEU A 151 -44.22 0.48 46.97
N VAL A 152 -43.65 1.68 46.88
CA VAL A 152 -43.24 2.46 48.06
C VAL A 152 -44.42 2.89 48.91
N ALA A 153 -45.50 3.33 48.26
CA ALA A 153 -46.71 3.74 48.97
C ALA A 153 -47.33 2.56 49.73
N GLN A 154 -47.34 1.36 49.14
CA GLN A 154 -47.79 0.13 49.79
C GLN A 154 -46.91 -0.26 51.01
N ILE A 155 -45.59 -0.12 50.92
CA ILE A 155 -44.71 -0.37 52.07
C ILE A 155 -45.01 0.59 53.23
N ARG A 156 -45.27 1.87 52.93
CA ARG A 156 -45.63 2.87 53.95
C ARG A 156 -46.98 2.58 54.61
N SER A 157 -47.98 2.12 53.85
CA SER A 157 -49.29 1.75 54.40
C SER A 157 -49.22 0.52 55.30
N TYR A 158 -48.28 -0.39 55.07
CA TYR A 158 -48.05 -1.55 55.93
C TYR A 158 -47.62 -1.13 57.36
N SER A 159 -46.84 -0.06 57.49
CA SER A 159 -46.39 0.45 58.79
C SER A 159 -47.56 0.96 59.66
N SER A 160 -48.52 1.66 59.05
CA SER A 160 -49.71 2.14 59.79
C SER A 160 -50.63 0.99 60.19
N PHE A 161 -50.87 0.03 59.29
CA PHE A 161 -51.58 -1.20 59.61
C PHE A 161 -50.90 -1.97 60.75
N SER A 162 -49.58 -2.06 60.70
CA SER A 162 -48.77 -2.72 61.72
C SER A 162 -48.98 -2.09 63.10
N HIS A 163 -48.96 -0.76 63.20
CA HIS A 163 -49.19 -0.06 64.47
C HIS A 163 -50.60 -0.31 65.03
N ILE A 164 -51.61 -0.33 64.16
CA ILE A 164 -53.01 -0.63 64.54
C ILE A 164 -53.12 -2.06 65.07
N LEU A 165 -52.51 -3.03 64.39
CA LEU A 165 -52.54 -4.44 64.79
C LEU A 165 -51.89 -4.63 66.16
N LYS A 166 -50.71 -4.03 66.40
CA LYS A 166 -50.03 -4.08 67.70
C LYS A 166 -50.94 -3.61 68.83
N LYS A 167 -51.58 -2.45 68.64
CA LYS A 167 -52.47 -1.87 69.65
C LYS A 167 -53.70 -2.75 69.88
N SER A 168 -54.25 -3.34 68.84
CA SER A 168 -55.38 -4.29 68.92
C SER A 168 -55.00 -5.56 69.73
N VAL A 169 -53.79 -6.09 69.51
CA VAL A 169 -53.26 -7.23 70.28
C VAL A 169 -53.08 -6.87 71.75
N GLU A 170 -52.51 -5.70 72.05
CA GLU A 170 -52.35 -5.19 73.43
C GLU A 170 -53.70 -5.05 74.15
N TYR A 171 -54.72 -4.49 73.48
CA TYR A 171 -56.07 -4.42 74.02
C TYR A 171 -56.67 -5.80 74.27
N THR A 172 -56.51 -6.72 73.33
CA THR A 172 -57.04 -8.09 73.46
C THR A 172 -56.40 -8.81 74.64
N LEU A 173 -55.08 -8.71 74.82
CA LEU A 173 -54.36 -9.28 75.96
C LEU A 173 -54.86 -8.72 77.30
N SER A 174 -55.07 -7.40 77.37
CA SER A 174 -55.60 -6.73 78.57
C SER A 174 -57.01 -7.21 78.91
N SER A 175 -57.92 -7.25 77.93
CA SER A 175 -59.28 -7.76 78.11
C SER A 175 -59.28 -9.24 78.50
N LEU A 176 -58.37 -10.03 77.92
CA LEU A 176 -58.23 -11.44 78.26
C LEU A 176 -57.77 -11.64 79.71
N ASP A 177 -56.83 -10.83 80.20
CA ASP A 177 -56.37 -10.86 81.59
C ASP A 177 -57.50 -10.48 82.58
N GLN A 178 -58.31 -9.49 82.21
CA GLN A 178 -59.50 -9.11 82.97
C GLN A 178 -60.53 -10.25 83.01
N TYR A 179 -60.75 -10.92 81.88
CA TYR A 179 -61.64 -12.07 81.79
C TYR A 179 -61.17 -13.22 82.68
N HIS A 180 -59.87 -13.52 82.68
CA HIS A 180 -59.29 -14.56 83.54
C HIS A 180 -59.50 -14.26 85.03
N LYS A 181 -59.32 -13.00 85.45
CA LYS A 181 -59.63 -12.57 86.82
C LYS A 181 -61.10 -12.78 87.19
N GLN A 182 -62.02 -12.58 86.25
CA GLN A 182 -63.44 -12.84 86.47
C GLN A 182 -63.73 -14.34 86.63
N VAL A 183 -63.14 -15.19 85.79
CA VAL A 183 -63.25 -16.66 85.89
C VAL A 183 -62.71 -17.15 87.24
N GLN A 184 -61.55 -16.66 87.69
CA GLN A 184 -60.99 -16.98 89.00
C GLN A 184 -61.90 -16.53 90.16
N SER A 185 -62.52 -15.35 90.05
CA SER A 185 -63.49 -14.87 91.04
C SER A 185 -64.74 -15.75 91.10
N LEU A 186 -65.21 -16.23 89.95
CA LEU A 186 -66.35 -17.12 89.84
C LEU A 186 -66.06 -18.50 90.43
N SER A 187 -64.83 -19.02 90.21
CA SER A 187 -64.33 -20.25 90.83
C SER A 187 -64.31 -20.15 92.36
N LYS A 188 -63.86 -19.04 92.94
CA LYS A 188 -63.94 -18.82 94.41
C LYS A 188 -65.40 -18.80 94.92
N LYS A 189 -66.32 -18.19 94.18
CA LYS A 189 -67.74 -18.18 94.55
C LYS A 189 -68.36 -19.58 94.49
N LYS A 190 -67.92 -20.41 93.54
CA LYS A 190 -68.32 -21.82 93.44
C LYS A 190 -67.86 -22.63 94.66
N GLU A 191 -66.61 -22.44 95.10
CA GLU A 191 -66.10 -23.10 96.32
C GLU A 191 -66.94 -22.72 97.56
N MET A 192 -67.36 -21.45 97.66
CA MET A 192 -68.25 -21.00 98.73
C MET A 192 -69.64 -21.65 98.66
N LEU A 193 -70.17 -21.86 97.45
CA LEU A 193 -71.44 -22.55 97.21
C LEU A 193 -71.36 -24.03 97.63
N GLU A 194 -70.26 -24.72 97.31
CA GLU A 194 -70.03 -26.10 97.75
C GLU A 194 -69.92 -26.21 99.27
N ALA A 195 -69.23 -25.26 99.92
CA ALA A 195 -69.16 -25.19 101.37
C ALA A 195 -70.55 -24.99 102.00
N LEU A 196 -71.37 -24.10 101.43
CA LEU A 196 -72.75 -23.86 101.90
C LEU A 196 -73.65 -25.08 101.69
N ALA A 197 -73.50 -25.80 100.58
CA ALA A 197 -74.22 -27.06 100.33
C ALA A 197 -73.87 -28.10 101.40
N SER A 198 -72.58 -28.24 101.72
CA SER A 198 -72.10 -29.15 102.75
C SER A 198 -72.62 -28.77 104.14
N GLU A 199 -72.65 -27.48 104.47
CA GLU A 199 -73.22 -26.99 105.74
C GLU A 199 -74.73 -27.25 105.82
N ALA A 200 -75.47 -27.03 104.73
CA ALA A 200 -76.89 -27.33 104.66
C ALA A 200 -77.18 -28.83 104.79
N ASP A 201 -76.35 -29.70 104.19
CA ASP A 201 -76.48 -31.16 104.33
C ASP A 201 -76.27 -31.60 105.78
N LEU A 202 -75.24 -31.05 106.45
CA LEU A 202 -74.99 -31.29 107.87
C LEU A 202 -76.14 -30.79 108.75
N LEU A 203 -76.71 -29.62 108.43
CA LEU A 203 -77.86 -29.08 109.14
C LEU A 203 -79.10 -29.97 108.97
N ALA A 204 -79.37 -30.44 107.75
CA ALA A 204 -80.44 -31.40 107.46
C ALA A 204 -80.25 -32.72 108.24
N LEU A 205 -79.02 -33.23 108.28
CA LEU A 205 -78.67 -34.43 109.03
C LEU A 205 -78.91 -34.25 110.53
N ASN A 206 -78.39 -33.16 111.12
CA ASN A 206 -78.61 -32.83 112.53
C ASN A 206 -80.10 -32.68 112.85
N THR A 207 -80.86 -32.01 111.99
CA THR A 207 -82.31 -31.83 112.17
C THR A 207 -83.06 -33.17 112.07
N THR A 208 -82.61 -34.08 111.21
CA THR A 208 -83.16 -35.44 111.11
C THR A 208 -82.91 -36.23 112.39
N ILE A 209 -81.69 -36.14 112.93
CA ILE A 209 -81.31 -36.77 114.21
C ILE A 209 -82.19 -36.21 115.33
N ASP A 210 -82.28 -34.89 115.47
CA ASP A 210 -83.09 -34.24 116.51
C ASP A 210 -84.58 -34.59 116.40
N ALA A 211 -85.12 -34.69 115.18
CA ALA A 211 -86.50 -35.11 114.96
C ALA A 211 -86.80 -36.50 115.55
N THR A 212 -85.82 -37.41 115.62
CA THR A 212 -86.00 -38.72 116.26
C THR A 212 -86.20 -38.65 117.77
N HIS A 213 -85.79 -37.55 118.40
CA HIS A 213 -85.88 -37.31 119.84
C HIS A 213 -87.11 -36.47 120.25
N MET A 214 -87.95 -36.05 119.28
CA MET A 214 -89.11 -35.19 119.51
C MET A 214 -90.43 -35.96 119.67
N ASN A 215 -91.45 -35.28 120.21
CA ASN A 215 -92.84 -35.75 120.27
C ASN A 215 -93.50 -35.78 118.87
N GLU A 216 -94.55 -36.59 118.70
CA GLU A 216 -95.18 -36.95 117.41
C GLU A 216 -95.45 -35.74 116.48
N GLU A 217 -95.97 -34.65 117.04
CA GLU A 217 -96.36 -33.44 116.32
C GLU A 217 -95.15 -32.64 115.79
N ASN A 218 -94.07 -32.51 116.58
CA ASN A 218 -92.85 -31.80 116.18
C ASN A 218 -91.90 -32.68 115.34
N ARG A 219 -91.99 -34.00 115.49
CA ARG A 219 -91.21 -34.97 114.71
C ARG A 219 -91.59 -34.92 113.23
N ALA A 220 -92.89 -34.90 112.91
CA ALA A 220 -93.37 -34.83 111.53
C ALA A 220 -92.92 -33.53 110.83
N PHE A 221 -92.99 -32.40 111.54
CA PHE A 221 -92.51 -31.11 111.04
C PHE A 221 -91.00 -31.12 110.78
N SER A 222 -90.20 -31.49 111.79
CA SER A 222 -88.73 -31.46 111.70
C SER A 222 -88.18 -32.41 110.65
N THR A 223 -88.80 -33.60 110.49
CA THR A 223 -88.44 -34.55 109.43
C THR A 223 -88.68 -33.96 108.04
N LYS A 224 -89.79 -33.22 107.84
CA LYS A 224 -90.10 -32.58 106.56
C LYS A 224 -89.13 -31.43 106.25
N VAL A 225 -88.78 -30.62 107.26
CA VAL A 225 -87.79 -29.54 107.11
C VAL A 225 -86.42 -30.12 106.75
N ALA A 226 -85.98 -31.18 107.43
CA ALA A 226 -84.71 -31.84 107.14
C ALA A 226 -84.67 -32.40 105.71
N ALA A 227 -85.74 -33.02 105.23
CA ALA A 227 -85.84 -33.51 103.87
C ALA A 227 -85.71 -32.37 102.83
N GLU A 228 -86.41 -31.25 103.05
CA GLU A 228 -86.35 -30.09 102.15
C GLU A 228 -84.96 -29.44 102.13
N VAL A 229 -84.30 -29.31 103.29
CA VAL A 229 -82.93 -28.77 103.39
C VAL A 229 -81.91 -29.72 102.73
N GLY A 230 -82.06 -31.03 102.90
CA GLY A 230 -81.22 -32.02 102.24
C GLY A 230 -81.39 -32.02 100.71
N ASP A 231 -82.63 -31.91 100.23
CA ASP A 231 -82.91 -31.80 98.78
C ASP A 231 -82.38 -30.48 98.21
N LEU A 232 -82.43 -29.38 98.97
CA LEU A 232 -81.81 -28.11 98.59
C LEU A 232 -80.28 -28.26 98.49
N SER A 233 -79.63 -28.88 99.47
CA SER A 233 -78.19 -29.14 99.42
C SER A 233 -77.78 -29.94 98.18
N ARG A 234 -78.51 -31.02 97.87
CA ARG A 234 -78.26 -31.82 96.65
C ARG A 234 -78.38 -30.99 95.38
N LYS A 235 -79.41 -30.14 95.27
CA LYS A 235 -79.55 -29.20 94.14
C LYS A 235 -78.38 -28.24 94.04
N ILE A 236 -77.86 -27.74 95.17
CA ILE A 236 -76.68 -26.86 95.17
C ILE A 236 -75.43 -27.64 94.72
N HIS A 237 -75.27 -28.90 95.14
CA HIS A 237 -74.18 -29.76 94.67
C HIS A 237 -74.24 -30.01 93.15
N ASP A 238 -75.42 -30.32 92.62
CA ASP A 238 -75.61 -30.53 91.18
C ASP A 238 -75.29 -29.27 90.36
N ILE A 239 -75.76 -28.10 90.83
CA ILE A 239 -75.43 -26.81 90.21
C ILE A 239 -73.92 -26.53 90.31
N SER A 240 -73.29 -26.83 91.43
CA SER A 240 -71.86 -26.62 91.63
C SER A 240 -71.01 -27.48 90.70
N ALA A 241 -71.41 -28.75 90.48
CA ALA A 241 -70.77 -29.65 89.54
C ALA A 241 -70.91 -29.16 88.09
N ALA A 242 -72.10 -28.67 87.70
CA ALA A 242 -72.31 -28.06 86.39
C ALA A 242 -71.45 -26.80 86.20
N LEU A 243 -71.37 -25.95 87.22
CA LEU A 243 -70.55 -24.73 87.21
C LEU A 243 -69.05 -25.04 87.12
N ASP A 244 -68.59 -26.14 87.73
CA ASP A 244 -67.21 -26.61 87.64
C ASP A 244 -66.83 -27.01 86.20
N ALA A 245 -67.73 -27.72 85.52
CA ALA A 245 -67.54 -28.11 84.12
C ALA A 245 -67.49 -26.88 83.20
N GLU A 246 -68.38 -25.90 83.40
CA GLU A 246 -68.38 -24.64 82.65
C GLU A 246 -67.11 -23.81 82.91
N LEU A 247 -66.66 -23.73 84.17
CA LEU A 247 -65.41 -23.06 84.53
C LEU A 247 -64.19 -23.75 83.90
N GLY A 248 -64.15 -25.08 83.87
CA GLY A 248 -63.11 -25.82 83.17
C GLY A 248 -63.07 -25.53 81.67
N ALA A 249 -64.25 -25.43 81.03
CA ALA A 249 -64.35 -25.05 79.61
C ALA A 249 -63.89 -23.60 79.38
N LEU A 250 -64.25 -22.67 80.27
CA LEU A 250 -63.82 -21.27 80.24
C LEU A 250 -62.30 -21.12 80.39
N GLU A 251 -61.70 -21.85 81.34
CA GLU A 251 -60.26 -21.86 81.60
C GLU A 251 -59.48 -22.37 80.37
N ASN A 252 -59.97 -23.45 79.76
CA ASN A 252 -59.39 -24.00 78.52
C ASN A 252 -59.57 -23.07 77.32
N GLY A 253 -60.74 -22.44 77.19
CA GLY A 253 -60.99 -21.41 76.19
C GLY A 253 -60.04 -20.23 76.32
N PHE A 254 -59.84 -19.72 77.54
CA PHE A 254 -58.89 -18.67 77.85
C PHE A 254 -57.46 -19.04 77.46
N ARG A 255 -56.98 -20.23 77.84
CA ARG A 255 -55.63 -20.71 77.47
C ARG A 255 -55.44 -20.79 75.96
N THR A 256 -56.46 -21.27 75.24
CA THR A 256 -56.45 -21.38 73.78
C THR A 256 -56.37 -20.00 73.12
N VAL A 257 -57.25 -19.07 73.52
CA VAL A 257 -57.23 -17.69 73.00
C VAL A 257 -55.90 -17.00 73.31
N ARG A 258 -55.38 -17.16 74.53
CA ARG A 258 -54.08 -16.59 74.92
C ARG A 258 -52.94 -17.11 74.05
N SER A 259 -52.91 -18.42 73.79
CA SER A 259 -51.92 -19.02 72.89
C SER A 259 -52.03 -18.45 71.47
N SER A 260 -53.24 -18.32 70.92
CA SER A 260 -53.46 -17.75 69.59
C SER A 260 -53.02 -16.29 69.51
N VAL A 261 -53.32 -15.48 70.54
CA VAL A 261 -52.90 -14.08 70.59
C VAL A 261 -51.38 -13.95 70.65
N ASN A 262 -50.69 -14.80 71.41
CA ASN A 262 -49.21 -14.83 71.42
C ASN A 262 -48.63 -15.19 70.05
N THR A 263 -49.24 -16.14 69.33
CA THR A 263 -48.84 -16.49 67.96
C THR A 263 -49.05 -15.30 67.01
N ILE A 264 -50.18 -14.60 67.13
CA ILE A 264 -50.45 -13.38 66.35
C ILE A 264 -49.41 -12.29 66.67
N GLU A 265 -49.05 -12.10 67.94
CA GLU A 265 -48.03 -11.14 68.35
C GLU A 265 -46.66 -11.47 67.74
N SER A 266 -46.25 -12.74 67.79
CA SER A 266 -44.99 -13.19 67.19
C SER A 266 -44.96 -12.98 65.68
N ALA A 267 -46.01 -13.45 64.97
CA ALA A 267 -46.12 -13.28 63.52
C ALA A 267 -46.14 -11.80 63.13
N HIS A 268 -46.79 -10.97 63.93
CA HIS A 268 -46.83 -9.52 63.74
C HIS A 268 -45.44 -8.89 63.90
N ARG A 269 -44.67 -9.30 64.92
CA ARG A 269 -43.31 -8.81 65.16
C ARG A 269 -42.38 -9.13 63.98
N ASP A 270 -42.48 -10.34 63.43
CA ASP A 270 -41.72 -10.74 62.25
C ASP A 270 -42.15 -9.94 61.01
N ALA A 271 -43.45 -9.80 60.77
CA ALA A 271 -43.99 -9.01 59.67
C ALA A 271 -43.53 -7.53 59.72
N SER A 272 -43.51 -6.94 60.92
CA SER A 272 -43.02 -5.57 61.14
C SER A 272 -41.53 -5.46 60.78
N ARG A 273 -40.71 -6.43 61.21
CA ARG A 273 -39.28 -6.49 60.89
C ARG A 273 -39.04 -6.62 59.38
N TYR A 274 -39.81 -7.46 58.68
CA TYR A 274 -39.72 -7.57 57.22
C TYR A 274 -40.11 -6.26 56.54
N ALA A 275 -41.19 -5.60 56.98
CA ALA A 275 -41.60 -4.32 56.42
C ALA A 275 -40.50 -3.24 56.56
N ASP A 276 -39.84 -3.16 57.72
CA ASP A 276 -38.71 -2.25 57.94
C ASP A 276 -37.52 -2.57 57.01
N MET A 277 -37.18 -3.86 56.86
CA MET A 277 -36.12 -4.30 55.95
C MET A 277 -36.45 -3.95 54.49
N TYR A 278 -37.68 -4.22 54.03
CA TYR A 278 -38.12 -3.88 52.68
C TYR A 278 -38.14 -2.37 52.46
N SER A 279 -38.57 -1.59 53.44
CA SER A 279 -38.54 -0.12 53.38
C SER A 279 -37.11 0.41 53.23
N SER A 280 -36.18 -0.08 54.06
CA SER A 280 -34.77 0.30 53.99
C SER A 280 -34.13 -0.10 52.65
N ALA A 281 -34.36 -1.34 52.20
CA ALA A 281 -33.84 -1.83 50.94
C ALA A 281 -34.39 -1.02 49.76
N SER A 282 -35.71 -0.80 49.73
CA SER A 282 -36.36 0.01 48.70
C SER A 282 -35.76 1.41 48.64
N ASN A 283 -35.56 2.07 49.78
CA ASN A 283 -35.01 3.42 49.82
C ASN A 283 -33.55 3.47 49.31
N GLU A 284 -32.74 2.46 49.63
CA GLU A 284 -31.37 2.36 49.08
C GLU A 284 -31.39 2.05 47.58
N TYR A 285 -32.29 1.19 47.09
CA TYR A 285 -32.49 0.96 45.66
C TYR A 285 -32.87 2.25 44.92
N TYR A 286 -33.76 3.09 45.47
CA TYR A 286 -34.07 4.41 44.90
C TYR A 286 -32.85 5.31 44.82
N ARG A 287 -32.07 5.37 45.89
CA ARG A 287 -30.86 6.20 45.95
C ARG A 287 -29.82 5.74 44.93
N GLN A 288 -29.60 4.43 44.83
CA GLN A 288 -28.68 3.85 43.86
C GLN A 288 -29.15 4.04 42.43
N SER A 289 -30.42 3.75 42.13
CA SER A 289 -31.00 3.96 40.80
C SER A 289 -30.86 5.42 40.36
N THR A 290 -31.20 6.37 41.25
CA THR A 290 -31.05 7.80 40.96
C THR A 290 -29.60 8.18 40.67
N ASN A 291 -28.63 7.65 41.43
CA ASN A 291 -27.22 7.89 41.18
C ASN A 291 -26.75 7.29 39.85
N TYR A 292 -27.12 6.05 39.53
CA TYR A 292 -26.77 5.41 38.26
C TYR A 292 -27.37 6.14 37.07
N THR A 293 -28.64 6.55 37.16
CA THR A 293 -29.30 7.36 36.13
C THR A 293 -28.57 8.68 35.93
N ASN A 294 -28.18 9.38 37.00
CA ASN A 294 -27.39 10.62 36.89
C ASN A 294 -26.02 10.40 36.22
N ILE A 295 -25.32 9.32 36.57
CA ILE A 295 -24.03 8.96 35.94
C ILE A 295 -24.22 8.63 34.46
N LEU A 296 -25.25 7.86 34.11
CA LEU A 296 -25.59 7.53 32.73
C LEU A 296 -25.92 8.80 31.94
N ILE A 297 -26.73 9.70 32.50
CA ILE A 297 -27.05 10.99 31.89
C ILE A 297 -25.78 11.79 31.61
N GLN A 298 -24.91 11.95 32.61
CA GLN A 298 -23.65 12.68 32.44
C GLN A 298 -22.73 12.03 31.39
N SER A 299 -22.63 10.70 31.40
CA SER A 299 -21.80 9.95 30.45
C SER A 299 -22.31 10.08 29.02
N LEU A 300 -23.62 9.98 28.81
CA LEU A 300 -24.26 10.12 27.50
C LEU A 300 -24.19 11.58 27.00
N SER A 301 -24.36 12.56 27.88
CA SER A 301 -24.16 13.97 27.52
C SER A 301 -22.72 14.26 27.10
N ARG A 302 -21.73 13.71 27.82
CA ARG A 302 -20.32 13.85 27.47
C ARG A 302 -20.00 13.16 26.15
N LEU A 303 -20.48 11.94 25.95
CA LEU A 303 -20.32 11.21 24.69
C LEU A 303 -20.90 11.99 23.50
N ASN A 304 -22.10 12.56 23.65
CA ASN A 304 -22.71 13.40 22.62
C ASN A 304 -21.88 14.67 22.32
N GLN A 305 -21.25 15.26 23.33
CA GLN A 305 -20.34 16.39 23.13
C GLN A 305 -19.08 15.96 22.37
N ASP A 306 -18.43 14.88 22.80
CA ASP A 306 -17.21 14.35 22.16
C ASP A 306 -17.48 13.97 20.69
N PHE A 307 -18.66 13.42 20.37
CA PHE A 307 -19.08 13.16 18.98
C PHE A 307 -19.17 14.44 18.16
N ARG A 308 -19.81 15.50 18.68
CA ARG A 308 -19.91 16.79 17.98
C ARG A 308 -18.54 17.41 17.74
N GLU A 309 -17.68 17.41 18.74
CA GLU A 309 -16.31 17.92 18.61
C GLU A 309 -15.48 17.12 17.60
N THR A 310 -15.75 15.82 17.46
CA THR A 310 -15.08 14.98 16.47
C THR A 310 -15.56 15.26 15.05
N LEU A 311 -16.87 15.46 14.87
CA LEU A 311 -17.45 15.88 13.58
C LEU A 311 -16.92 17.25 13.16
N ASP A 312 -16.91 18.24 14.06
CA ASP A 312 -16.38 19.57 13.78
C ASP A 312 -14.89 19.52 13.36
N LYS A 313 -14.09 18.63 13.97
CA LYS A 313 -12.69 18.40 13.57
C LYS A 313 -12.58 17.73 12.21
N GLN A 314 -13.45 16.77 11.90
CA GLN A 314 -13.49 16.12 10.60
C GLN A 314 -13.83 17.13 9.50
N ASP A 315 -14.83 17.97 9.71
CA ASP A 315 -15.22 19.04 8.80
C ASP A 315 -14.07 20.03 8.57
N ALA A 316 -13.37 20.42 9.65
CA ALA A 316 -12.19 21.29 9.55
C ALA A 316 -11.06 20.66 8.73
N ILE A 317 -10.77 19.37 8.94
CA ILE A 317 -9.75 18.63 8.17
C ILE A 317 -10.15 18.53 6.70
N GLN A 318 -11.42 18.26 6.40
CA GLN A 318 -11.93 18.23 5.02
C GLN A 318 -11.80 19.59 4.33
N ALA A 319 -12.15 20.68 5.03
CA ALA A 319 -11.99 22.03 4.51
C ALA A 319 -10.51 22.37 4.22
N ASP A 320 -9.59 22.00 5.13
CA ASP A 320 -8.15 22.18 4.92
C ASP A 320 -7.63 21.34 3.74
N TYR A 321 -8.13 20.11 3.57
CA TYR A 321 -7.78 19.26 2.43
C TYR A 321 -8.23 19.86 1.10
N LEU A 322 -9.47 20.35 1.01
CA LEU A 322 -9.98 21.03 -0.19
C LEU A 322 -9.17 22.27 -0.51
N LYS A 323 -8.83 23.08 0.50
CA LYS A 323 -7.98 24.26 0.33
C LYS A 323 -6.59 23.91 -0.18
N ALA A 324 -5.97 22.86 0.36
CA ALA A 324 -4.67 22.39 -0.12
C ALA A 324 -4.74 21.89 -1.58
N LEU A 325 -5.83 21.20 -1.93
CA LEU A 325 -6.06 20.69 -3.28
C LEU A 325 -6.34 21.82 -4.28
N GLU A 326 -7.02 22.89 -3.85
CA GLU A 326 -7.22 24.11 -4.63
C GLU A 326 -5.89 24.83 -4.91
N VAL A 327 -5.02 24.98 -3.90
CA VAL A 327 -3.68 25.57 -4.08
C VAL A 327 -2.85 24.73 -5.04
N PHE A 328 -2.80 23.40 -4.84
CA PHE A 328 -2.09 22.49 -5.73
C PHE A 328 -2.59 22.57 -7.17
N ARG A 329 -3.91 22.59 -7.37
CA ARG A 329 -4.55 22.79 -8.68
C ARG A 329 -4.13 24.12 -9.30
N SER A 330 -4.15 25.21 -8.53
CA SER A 330 -3.73 26.53 -8.99
C SER A 330 -2.27 26.57 -9.43
N ASP A 331 -1.37 25.93 -8.68
CA ASP A 331 0.06 25.85 -9.01
C ASP A 331 0.31 25.02 -10.28
N ILE A 332 -0.40 23.91 -10.46
CA ILE A 332 -0.36 23.12 -11.70
C ILE A 332 -0.84 23.97 -12.87
N MET A 333 -1.99 24.64 -12.75
CA MET A 333 -2.55 25.47 -13.82
C MET A 333 -1.63 26.63 -14.18
N THR A 334 -0.98 27.24 -13.20
CA THR A 334 -0.01 28.33 -13.42
C THR A 334 1.23 27.81 -14.16
N SER A 335 1.82 26.71 -13.68
CA SER A 335 2.99 26.07 -14.30
C SER A 335 2.70 25.60 -15.72
N ALA A 336 1.55 24.94 -15.93
CA ALA A 336 1.10 24.49 -17.24
C ALA A 336 0.89 25.67 -18.19
N ARG A 337 0.26 26.76 -17.74
CA ARG A 337 0.08 27.97 -18.54
C ARG A 337 1.41 28.59 -18.94
N GLU A 338 2.41 28.63 -18.05
CA GLU A 338 3.75 29.10 -18.40
C GLU A 338 4.44 28.20 -19.44
N ILE A 339 4.35 26.89 -19.27
CA ILE A 339 4.92 25.90 -20.21
C ILE A 339 4.24 26.03 -21.57
N LEU A 340 2.92 26.16 -21.62
CA LEU A 340 2.15 26.34 -22.86
C LEU A 340 2.42 27.70 -23.51
N TYR A 341 2.58 28.77 -22.72
CA TYR A 341 2.94 30.08 -23.24
C TYR A 341 4.33 30.07 -23.89
N LYS A 342 5.32 29.48 -23.22
CA LYS A 342 6.67 29.30 -23.79
C LYS A 342 6.65 28.33 -24.98
N GLY A 343 5.93 27.21 -24.85
CA GLY A 343 5.80 26.19 -25.88
C GLY A 343 5.10 26.68 -27.14
N SER A 344 4.03 27.45 -27.03
CA SER A 344 3.35 28.07 -28.19
C SER A 344 4.24 29.06 -28.93
N ARG A 345 5.08 29.81 -28.22
CA ARG A 345 6.02 30.76 -28.80
C ARG A 345 7.17 30.09 -29.54
N ILE A 346 7.53 28.87 -29.13
CA ILE A 346 8.57 28.06 -29.78
C ILE A 346 7.92 27.05 -30.77
N GLY A 347 6.60 26.85 -30.76
CA GLY A 347 5.92 25.86 -31.60
C GLY A 347 6.16 26.05 -33.10
N SER A 348 6.09 27.30 -33.59
CA SER A 348 6.44 27.61 -34.99
C SER A 348 7.93 27.38 -35.29
N VAL A 349 8.79 27.54 -34.29
CA VAL A 349 10.23 27.26 -34.37
C VAL A 349 10.47 25.75 -34.39
N LEU A 350 9.79 24.95 -33.54
CA LEU A 350 9.87 23.49 -33.53
C LEU A 350 9.41 22.93 -34.88
N ASP A 351 8.27 23.37 -35.39
CA ASP A 351 7.78 22.97 -36.71
C ASP A 351 8.77 23.36 -37.83
N GLY A 352 9.39 24.54 -37.73
CA GLY A 352 10.44 24.99 -38.63
C GLY A 352 11.71 24.13 -38.56
N CYS A 353 12.16 23.77 -37.36
CA CYS A 353 13.32 22.91 -37.15
C CYS A 353 13.06 21.46 -37.57
N ILE A 354 11.86 20.91 -37.38
CA ILE A 354 11.48 19.58 -37.87
C ILE A 354 11.56 19.55 -39.40
N ARG A 355 10.98 20.56 -40.07
CA ARG A 355 11.04 20.66 -41.54
C ARG A 355 12.46 20.89 -42.04
N GLY A 356 13.19 21.81 -41.40
CA GLY A 356 14.56 22.15 -41.78
C GLY A 356 15.52 20.99 -41.59
N SER A 357 15.42 20.24 -40.49
CA SER A 357 16.23 19.04 -40.25
C SER A 357 15.88 17.90 -41.22
N ALA A 358 14.60 17.70 -41.55
CA ALA A 358 14.20 16.75 -42.58
C ALA A 358 14.78 17.10 -43.96
N SER A 359 14.69 18.37 -44.36
CA SER A 359 15.25 18.89 -45.62
C SER A 359 16.77 18.77 -45.65
N LEU A 360 17.46 19.16 -44.56
CA LEU A 360 18.90 19.06 -44.46
C LEU A 360 19.36 17.59 -44.55
N LYS A 361 18.66 16.67 -43.89
CA LYS A 361 18.95 15.24 -43.98
C LYS A 361 18.83 14.74 -45.43
N GLU A 362 17.82 15.19 -46.16
CA GLU A 362 17.62 14.85 -47.57
C GLU A 362 18.77 15.37 -48.44
N GLU A 363 19.13 16.66 -48.31
CA GLU A 363 20.28 17.25 -49.02
C GLU A 363 21.62 16.57 -48.68
N MET A 364 21.82 16.20 -47.42
CA MET A 364 23.01 15.46 -46.97
C MET A 364 23.06 14.03 -47.54
N THR A 365 21.89 13.40 -47.72
CA THR A 365 21.80 12.08 -48.35
C THR A 365 22.13 12.19 -49.84
N GLU A 366 21.62 13.21 -50.52
CA GLU A 366 21.94 13.48 -51.94
C GLU A 366 23.42 13.81 -52.13
N THR A 367 24.04 14.58 -51.24
CA THR A 367 25.50 14.85 -51.31
C THR A 367 26.31 13.57 -51.07
N LEU A 368 25.87 12.68 -50.18
CA LEU A 368 26.51 11.38 -49.99
C LEU A 368 26.44 10.53 -51.27
N GLU A 369 25.28 10.48 -51.95
CA GLU A 369 25.14 9.79 -53.23
C GLU A 369 26.08 10.35 -54.31
N ASN A 370 26.20 11.68 -54.39
CA ASN A 370 27.12 12.34 -55.32
C ASN A 370 28.60 12.05 -55.00
N ILE A 371 28.98 11.96 -53.72
CA ILE A 371 30.34 11.61 -53.30
C ILE A 371 30.65 10.15 -53.66
N ASP A 372 29.70 9.25 -53.47
CA ASP A 372 29.83 7.85 -53.89
C ASP A 372 29.98 7.72 -55.41
N GLU A 373 29.24 8.52 -56.19
CA GLU A 373 29.40 8.59 -57.65
C GLU A 373 30.80 9.12 -58.03
N LEU A 374 31.27 10.17 -57.36
CA LEU A 374 32.61 10.73 -57.58
C LEU A 374 33.72 9.72 -57.26
N LYS A 375 33.56 8.93 -56.19
CA LYS A 375 34.47 7.83 -55.84
C LYS A 375 34.51 6.77 -56.93
N SER A 376 33.35 6.40 -57.49
CA SER A 376 33.26 5.49 -58.63
C SER A 376 33.98 6.03 -59.87
N LEU A 377 33.75 7.31 -60.21
CA LEU A 377 34.41 7.99 -61.33
C LEU A 377 35.94 8.08 -61.13
N LEU A 378 36.41 8.37 -59.93
CA LEU A 378 37.83 8.39 -59.59
C LEU A 378 38.48 7.02 -59.81
N SER A 379 37.80 5.95 -59.42
CA SER A 379 38.24 4.56 -59.68
C SER A 379 38.38 4.28 -61.18
N ASP A 380 37.42 4.76 -61.99
CA ASP A 380 37.46 4.57 -63.45
C ASP A 380 38.55 5.41 -64.13
N VAL A 381 38.82 6.62 -63.63
CA VAL A 381 39.97 7.44 -64.06
C VAL A 381 41.27 6.72 -63.73
N ARG A 382 41.43 6.18 -62.51
CA ARG A 382 42.62 5.41 -62.09
C ARG A 382 42.85 4.21 -62.99
N LYS A 383 41.81 3.43 -63.32
CA LYS A 383 41.90 2.31 -64.27
C LYS A 383 42.33 2.76 -65.66
N THR A 384 41.73 3.84 -66.17
CA THR A 384 42.05 4.38 -67.50
C THR A 384 43.48 4.89 -67.56
N ASP A 385 43.93 5.54 -66.49
CA ASP A 385 45.27 6.08 -66.37
C ASP A 385 46.31 4.96 -66.26
N ALA A 386 46.06 3.91 -65.48
CA ALA A 386 46.91 2.71 -65.43
C ALA A 386 47.11 2.07 -66.83
N ILE A 387 46.04 1.99 -67.63
CA ILE A 387 46.11 1.51 -69.02
C ILE A 387 46.95 2.44 -69.89
N ARG A 388 46.78 3.77 -69.76
CA ARG A 388 47.58 4.76 -70.50
C ARG A 388 49.05 4.69 -70.11
N LYS A 389 49.37 4.68 -68.81
CA LYS A 389 50.73 4.52 -68.27
C LYS A 389 51.39 3.29 -68.88
N SER A 390 50.75 2.13 -68.83
CA SER A 390 51.27 0.87 -69.40
C SER A 390 51.49 0.95 -70.92
N LYS A 391 50.55 1.54 -71.67
CA LYS A 391 50.62 1.62 -73.14
C LYS A 391 51.63 2.64 -73.63
N TYR A 392 51.70 3.84 -73.04
CA TYR A 392 52.61 4.90 -73.46
C TYR A 392 54.04 4.65 -72.99
N SER A 393 54.25 4.12 -71.77
CA SER A 393 55.57 3.69 -71.30
C SER A 393 56.17 2.63 -72.23
N SER A 394 55.42 1.57 -72.51
CA SER A 394 55.87 0.50 -73.40
C SER A 394 56.10 0.96 -74.83
N ALA A 395 55.25 1.84 -75.37
CA ALA A 395 55.43 2.39 -76.72
C ALA A 395 56.66 3.30 -76.82
N LEU A 396 56.88 4.18 -75.83
CA LEU A 396 58.01 5.10 -75.80
C LEU A 396 59.33 4.36 -75.61
N LEU A 397 59.40 3.43 -74.65
CA LEU A 397 60.59 2.60 -74.44
C LEU A 397 60.91 1.74 -75.67
N LYS A 398 59.89 1.17 -76.32
CA LYS A 398 60.07 0.40 -77.56
C LYS A 398 60.58 1.25 -78.73
N ALA A 399 60.11 2.48 -78.88
CA ALA A 399 60.60 3.40 -79.90
C ALA A 399 62.06 3.80 -79.64
N PHE A 400 62.41 4.12 -78.39
CA PHE A 400 63.80 4.39 -77.98
C PHE A 400 64.71 3.19 -78.23
N ASP A 401 64.25 1.97 -77.91
CA ASP A 401 65.01 0.75 -78.15
C ASP A 401 65.25 0.52 -79.66
N GLN A 402 64.25 0.77 -80.51
CA GLN A 402 64.37 0.69 -81.97
C GLN A 402 65.34 1.73 -82.53
N ASP A 403 65.26 2.98 -82.06
CA ASP A 403 66.14 4.06 -82.49
C ASP A 403 67.58 3.80 -82.07
N ILE A 404 67.83 3.33 -80.83
CA ILE A 404 69.18 2.97 -80.35
C ILE A 404 69.77 1.83 -81.20
N VAL A 405 68.98 0.80 -81.51
CA VAL A 405 69.42 -0.31 -82.38
C VAL A 405 69.73 0.18 -83.79
N TRP A 406 68.89 1.04 -84.37
CA TRP A 406 69.13 1.64 -85.68
C TRP A 406 70.42 2.48 -85.69
N LEU A 407 70.62 3.32 -84.68
CA LEU A 407 71.76 4.22 -84.56
C LEU A 407 73.06 3.45 -84.36
N HIS A 408 73.03 2.38 -83.56
CA HIS A 408 74.14 1.44 -83.40
C HIS A 408 74.53 0.80 -84.74
N ASN A 409 73.56 0.20 -85.45
CA ASN A 409 73.79 -0.42 -86.75
C ASN A 409 74.30 0.59 -87.80
N LYS A 410 73.82 1.84 -87.75
CA LYS A 410 74.25 2.89 -88.67
C LYS A 410 75.67 3.35 -88.39
N ILE A 411 76.04 3.49 -87.12
CA ILE A 411 77.41 3.82 -86.71
C ILE A 411 78.34 2.68 -87.14
N GLU A 412 78.02 1.42 -86.85
CA GLU A 412 78.84 0.28 -87.27
C GLU A 412 79.00 0.22 -88.80
N SER A 413 77.90 0.37 -89.57
CA SER A 413 77.96 0.38 -91.03
C SER A 413 78.80 1.52 -91.61
N VAL A 414 78.76 2.73 -91.04
CA VAL A 414 79.58 3.87 -91.48
C VAL A 414 81.05 3.66 -91.10
N MET A 415 81.32 3.04 -89.96
CA MET A 415 82.66 2.71 -89.51
C MET A 415 83.29 1.62 -90.40
N GLU A 416 82.54 0.57 -90.72
CA GLU A 416 82.96 -0.46 -91.67
C GLU A 416 83.23 0.12 -93.07
N ALA A 417 82.40 1.08 -93.53
CA ALA A 417 82.64 1.78 -94.79
C ALA A 417 83.93 2.63 -94.75
N ALA A 418 84.19 3.32 -93.63
CA ALA A 418 85.40 4.12 -93.44
C ALA A 418 86.68 3.28 -93.27
N GLU A 419 86.57 2.06 -92.72
CA GLU A 419 87.68 1.10 -92.63
C GLU A 419 88.02 0.44 -93.98
N ASN A 420 87.07 0.38 -94.92
CA ASN A 420 87.26 -0.18 -96.26
C ASN A 420 87.75 0.85 -97.31
N GLU A 421 87.71 2.15 -97.01
CA GLU A 421 88.20 3.24 -97.89
C GLU A 421 89.61 3.77 -97.51
N SER A 422 90.30 3.15 -96.54
CA SER A 422 91.68 3.47 -96.10
C SER A 422 92.62 2.30 -96.29
#